data_AF-A0A2C9URT7-F1
#
_entry.id   AF-A0A2C9URT7-F1
#
_cell.length_a   1.000
_cell.length_b   1.000
_cell.length_c   1.000
_cell.angle_alpha   90.00
_cell.angle_beta   90.00
_cell.angle_gamma   90.00
#
_symmetry.space_group_name_H-M   'P 1'
#
loop_
_entity.id
_entity.type
_entity.pdbx_description
1 polymer ?
#
loop_
_entity_poly.entity_id
_entity_poly.type
_entity_poly.pdbx_seq_one_letter_code
_entity_poly.pdbx_strand_id
1 'polypeptide(L)'
;MEALLGARLTLILSIFVFLSLITTSSSQQIQILNAERRIDLTSHIVTVFLTLKVENDGTAPATEVLLAFPPTQADHLAVVKAQAAAGKRKKRTYVPLDVKPTELPDAPNGTKYFIISLVNPLNSGETATLEVFYILTHSLEPFPAEISQSEPQFVYYHDSAIILSPYHIKQQTTFIKTPTAKMESFTRVEPTNRASTELKYGPYEDRPPYSFSPIIVHFENNNPFAVVEELVREVEISHWGNLQITEHYKLVHAGARHKGIFSRVEYQSRPSLSGVSSFKHLLAILPPRVHSVYYRDEIGNISSSHLRTDYRKSELEIEPRYPLFGGWKSTFVIGYGVPVQDFLFESSDGKRYLNFSFGCPLAETVVDKLTIKVVLPEGSKDPSAVAPFPVEQHLETKYSYLDVVGRTVLVLEKKNVVPEHNSAFQVYYTFNQIFMLAEPLMLVSVFFFFFVACVASLHIDLSISKR
;
A
#
# COMPACT_ATOMS: atom_id res chain seq x y z
N MET A 1 -6.53 5.31 -74.67
CA MET A 1 -5.46 6.12 -74.04
C MET A 1 -5.94 6.82 -72.76
N GLU A 2 -7.24 7.11 -72.61
CA GLU A 2 -7.81 7.75 -71.41
C GLU A 2 -7.91 6.83 -70.17
N ALA A 3 -8.19 5.53 -70.36
CA ALA A 3 -8.30 4.57 -69.24
C ALA A 3 -6.97 4.39 -68.47
N LEU A 4 -5.82 4.57 -69.13
CA LEU A 4 -4.50 4.44 -68.51
C LEU A 4 -4.14 5.68 -67.65
N LEU A 5 -4.73 6.84 -67.96
CA LEU A 5 -4.52 8.08 -67.19
C LEU A 5 -5.32 8.06 -65.88
N GLY A 6 -6.57 7.55 -65.92
CA GLY A 6 -7.41 7.42 -64.73
C GLY A 6 -6.87 6.41 -63.70
N ALA A 7 -6.26 5.31 -64.16
CA ALA A 7 -5.60 4.33 -63.29
C ALA A 7 -4.33 4.88 -62.62
N ARG A 8 -3.57 5.75 -63.30
CA ARG A 8 -2.40 6.41 -62.69
C ARG A 8 -2.79 7.48 -61.67
N LEU A 9 -3.86 8.22 -61.93
CA LEU A 9 -4.34 9.26 -61.00
C LEU A 9 -4.91 8.65 -59.72
N THR A 10 -5.65 7.54 -59.83
CA THR A 10 -6.19 6.80 -58.68
C THR A 10 -5.10 6.11 -57.86
N LEU A 11 -4.05 5.58 -58.51
CA LEU A 11 -2.89 5.03 -57.79
C LEU A 11 -2.13 6.11 -57.01
N ILE A 12 -1.90 7.28 -57.62
CA ILE A 12 -1.23 8.43 -56.96
C ILE A 12 -2.08 8.97 -55.81
N LEU A 13 -3.40 9.08 -55.98
CA LEU A 13 -4.31 9.47 -54.90
C LEU A 13 -4.32 8.43 -53.76
N SER A 14 -4.27 7.14 -54.08
CA SER A 14 -4.22 6.07 -53.07
C SER A 14 -2.92 6.06 -52.27
N ILE A 15 -1.79 6.40 -52.92
CA ILE A 15 -0.49 6.54 -52.26
C ILE A 15 -0.49 7.79 -51.35
N PHE A 16 -1.10 8.89 -51.79
CA PHE A 16 -1.24 10.09 -50.94
C PHE A 16 -2.19 9.87 -49.75
N VAL A 17 -3.24 9.06 -49.91
CA VAL A 17 -4.15 8.68 -48.81
C VAL A 17 -3.51 7.67 -47.85
N PHE A 18 -2.67 6.75 -48.35
CA PHE A 18 -1.88 5.86 -47.48
C PHE A 18 -0.76 6.61 -46.74
N LEU A 19 -0.18 7.66 -47.34
CA LEU A 19 0.83 8.50 -46.69
C LEU A 19 0.22 9.48 -45.68
N SER A 20 -1.04 9.90 -45.84
CA SER A 20 -1.75 10.74 -44.87
C SER A 20 -2.40 9.96 -43.72
N LEU A 21 -2.48 8.63 -43.83
CA LEU A 21 -2.94 7.71 -42.78
C LEU A 21 -1.82 7.19 -41.88
N ILE A 22 -0.58 7.67 -42.05
CA ILE A 22 0.40 7.64 -40.96
C ILE A 22 -0.05 8.70 -39.97
N THR A 23 -1.05 8.34 -39.18
CA THR A 23 -1.47 9.10 -38.02
C THR A 23 -0.24 9.40 -37.21
N THR A 24 0.02 10.70 -37.07
CA THR A 24 0.98 11.28 -36.16
C THR A 24 0.84 10.61 -34.80
N SER A 25 1.68 9.61 -34.52
CA SER A 25 2.13 9.38 -33.17
C SER A 25 2.77 10.70 -32.79
N SER A 26 2.05 11.53 -32.03
CA SER A 26 2.64 12.70 -31.39
C SER A 26 3.66 12.16 -30.41
N SER A 27 4.84 11.79 -30.92
CA SER A 27 6.02 11.56 -30.13
C SER A 27 6.33 12.92 -29.57
N GLN A 28 5.78 13.25 -28.41
CA GLN A 28 6.25 14.36 -27.62
C GLN A 28 7.77 14.18 -27.52
N GLN A 29 8.52 15.04 -28.20
CA GLN A 29 9.97 15.00 -28.28
C GLN A 29 10.51 15.53 -26.96
N ILE A 30 10.28 14.78 -25.89
CA ILE A 30 10.82 15.07 -24.57
C ILE A 30 12.18 14.39 -24.50
N GLN A 31 13.16 15.12 -23.99
CA GLN A 31 14.50 14.62 -23.71
C GLN A 31 14.78 14.73 -22.22
N ILE A 32 15.51 13.76 -21.68
CA ILE A 32 15.95 13.78 -20.28
C ILE A 32 17.41 14.23 -20.24
N LEU A 33 17.65 15.42 -19.71
CA LEU A 33 18.98 16.01 -19.59
C LEU A 33 19.82 15.31 -18.51
N ASN A 34 19.22 15.07 -17.35
CA ASN A 34 19.88 14.40 -16.24
C ASN A 34 18.86 13.54 -15.49
N ALA A 35 19.20 12.28 -15.24
CA ALA A 35 18.40 11.35 -14.45
C ALA A 35 19.23 10.78 -13.29
N GLU A 36 18.78 11.01 -12.07
CA GLU A 36 19.39 10.43 -10.88
C GLU A 36 18.40 9.46 -10.22
N ARG A 37 18.79 8.20 -10.07
CA ARG A 37 17.98 7.18 -9.39
C ARG A 37 18.68 6.74 -8.12
N ARG A 38 18.00 6.79 -6.98
CA ARG A 38 18.48 6.31 -5.68
C ARG A 38 17.57 5.22 -5.16
N ILE A 39 18.11 4.03 -4.96
CA ILE A 39 17.40 2.84 -4.50
C ILE A 39 17.87 2.54 -3.08
N ASP A 40 16.96 2.53 -2.12
CA ASP A 40 17.25 2.16 -0.74
C ASP A 40 16.73 0.74 -0.48
N LEU A 41 17.68 -0.17 -0.21
CA LEU A 41 17.47 -1.60 0.08
C LEU A 41 17.65 -1.92 1.57
N THR A 42 17.63 -0.90 2.45
CA THR A 42 17.85 -1.09 3.89
C THR A 42 16.76 -1.98 4.53
N SER A 43 15.50 -1.79 4.17
CA SER A 43 14.36 -2.62 4.57
C SER A 43 14.02 -3.67 3.49
N HIS A 44 13.07 -4.57 3.76
CA HIS A 44 12.46 -5.40 2.69
C HIS A 44 11.49 -4.63 1.80
N ILE A 45 11.11 -3.43 2.22
CA ILE A 45 10.36 -2.47 1.41
C ILE A 45 11.37 -1.62 0.62
N VAL A 46 11.47 -1.87 -0.69
CA VAL A 46 12.42 -1.16 -1.54
C VAL A 46 11.83 0.20 -1.90
N THR A 47 12.54 1.26 -1.53
CA THR A 47 12.13 2.64 -1.86
C THR A 47 13.04 3.22 -2.93
N VAL A 48 12.45 3.89 -3.92
CA VAL A 48 13.21 4.48 -5.01
C VAL A 48 12.84 5.94 -5.21
N PHE A 49 13.86 6.78 -5.23
CA PHE A 49 13.78 8.20 -5.54
C PHE A 49 14.42 8.44 -6.90
N LEU A 50 13.63 8.95 -7.85
CA LEU A 50 14.04 9.21 -9.22
C LEU A 50 13.88 10.71 -9.50
N THR A 51 14.98 11.41 -9.72
CA THR A 51 15.01 12.83 -10.09
C THR A 51 15.30 12.96 -11.58
N LEU A 52 14.32 13.46 -12.33
CA LEU A 52 14.39 13.65 -13.78
C LEU A 52 14.41 15.13 -14.11
N LYS A 53 15.44 15.60 -14.82
CA LYS A 53 15.44 16.90 -15.46
C LYS A 53 15.00 16.74 -16.91
N VAL A 54 13.74 17.04 -17.18
CA VAL A 54 13.10 16.91 -18.50
C VAL A 54 13.20 18.23 -19.27
N GLU A 55 13.36 18.13 -20.58
CA GLU A 55 13.38 19.24 -21.54
C GLU A 55 12.42 18.90 -22.69
N ASN A 56 11.64 19.88 -23.14
CA ASN A 56 10.83 19.73 -24.34
C ASN A 56 11.63 20.16 -25.57
N ASP A 57 12.10 19.20 -26.36
CA ASP A 57 12.82 19.42 -27.62
C ASP A 57 11.83 19.54 -28.81
N GLY A 58 10.53 19.37 -28.56
CA GLY A 58 9.48 19.51 -29.56
C GLY A 58 9.03 20.94 -29.80
N THR A 59 8.29 21.15 -30.89
CA THR A 59 7.69 22.44 -31.25
C THR A 59 6.37 22.73 -30.54
N ALA A 60 5.65 21.70 -30.11
CA ALA A 60 4.40 21.81 -29.37
C ALA A 60 4.63 21.74 -27.85
N PRO A 61 3.83 22.45 -27.03
CA PRO A 61 3.93 22.37 -25.58
C PRO A 61 3.56 20.96 -25.08
N ALA A 62 4.39 20.39 -24.22
CA ALA A 62 4.17 19.07 -23.63
C ALA A 62 3.41 19.21 -22.30
N THR A 63 2.27 18.51 -22.17
CA THR A 63 1.44 18.52 -20.96
C THR A 63 1.65 17.28 -20.09
N GLU A 64 2.28 16.24 -20.65
CA GLU A 64 2.36 14.92 -20.06
C GLU A 64 3.77 14.36 -20.20
N VAL A 65 4.19 13.54 -19.25
CA VAL A 65 5.47 12.82 -19.28
C VAL A 65 5.24 11.36 -18.95
N LEU A 66 5.78 10.46 -19.77
CA LEU A 66 5.67 9.02 -19.58
C LEU A 66 6.80 8.48 -18.69
N LEU A 67 6.43 7.72 -17.67
CA LEU A 67 7.33 6.85 -16.90
C LEU A 67 7.18 5.42 -17.39
N ALA A 68 8.29 4.74 -17.62
CA ALA A 68 8.33 3.34 -18.04
C ALA A 68 8.84 2.45 -16.91
N PHE A 69 8.19 1.30 -16.72
CA PHE A 69 8.62 0.26 -15.79
C PHE A 69 8.70 -1.09 -16.51
N PRO A 70 9.74 -1.91 -16.22
CA PRO A 70 9.75 -3.32 -16.61
C PRO A 70 8.52 -4.03 -16.06
N PRO A 71 7.98 -5.06 -16.75
CA PRO A 71 6.80 -5.78 -16.31
C PRO A 71 6.98 -6.39 -14.91
N THR A 72 8.14 -6.99 -14.64
CA THR A 72 8.49 -7.55 -13.33
C THR A 72 8.43 -6.52 -12.21
N GLN A 73 8.89 -5.29 -12.46
CA GLN A 73 8.86 -4.22 -11.48
C GLN A 73 7.44 -3.65 -11.30
N ALA A 74 6.67 -3.58 -12.39
CA ALA A 74 5.30 -3.07 -12.36
C ALA A 74 4.38 -3.95 -11.52
N ASP A 75 4.56 -5.28 -11.54
CA ASP A 75 3.78 -6.22 -10.73
C ASP A 75 4.02 -6.03 -9.21
N HIS A 76 5.21 -5.58 -8.85
CA HIS A 76 5.66 -5.36 -7.46
C HIS A 76 5.43 -3.93 -6.95
N LEU A 77 4.90 -3.05 -7.80
CA LEU A 77 4.75 -1.62 -7.54
C LEU A 77 3.56 -1.36 -6.61
N ALA A 78 3.84 -0.78 -5.44
CA ALA A 78 2.79 -0.45 -4.46
C ALA A 78 2.29 0.99 -4.59
N VAL A 79 3.22 1.93 -4.82
CA VAL A 79 2.96 3.38 -4.84
C VAL A 79 3.84 4.02 -5.91
N VAL A 80 3.26 4.98 -6.65
CA VAL A 80 3.99 5.94 -7.48
C VAL A 80 3.48 7.33 -7.17
N LYS A 81 4.37 8.23 -6.79
CA LYS A 81 4.09 9.66 -6.57
C LYS A 81 5.06 10.47 -7.41
N ALA A 82 4.58 11.56 -7.98
CA ALA A 82 5.41 12.50 -8.70
C ALA A 82 5.19 13.92 -8.16
N GLN A 83 6.24 14.71 -8.12
CA GLN A 83 6.18 16.12 -7.75
C GLN A 83 7.09 16.95 -8.64
N ALA A 84 6.65 18.15 -9.02
CA ALA A 84 7.47 19.11 -9.74
C ALA A 84 8.17 20.05 -8.74
N ALA A 85 9.46 20.28 -8.93
CA ALA A 85 10.18 21.30 -8.18
C ALA A 85 9.90 22.69 -8.78
N ALA A 86 9.20 23.54 -8.03
CA ALA A 86 8.89 24.92 -8.40
C ALA A 86 9.72 25.93 -7.56
N GLY A 87 10.31 26.94 -8.22
CA GLY A 87 11.04 28.04 -7.57
C GLY A 87 12.58 27.97 -7.64
N LYS A 88 13.24 29.11 -7.39
CA LYS A 88 14.71 29.26 -7.48
C LYS A 88 15.41 28.88 -6.17
N ARG A 89 16.39 27.96 -6.26
CA ARG A 89 17.44 27.51 -5.29
C ARG A 89 17.16 27.54 -3.77
N LYS A 90 16.70 28.64 -3.16
CA LYS A 90 16.48 28.79 -1.69
C LYS A 90 15.01 28.70 -1.23
N LYS A 91 14.04 28.73 -2.15
CA LYS A 91 12.60 28.47 -1.88
C LYS A 91 12.06 27.49 -2.91
N ARG A 92 12.58 26.26 -2.92
CA ARG A 92 11.99 25.18 -3.71
C ARG A 92 10.72 24.74 -3.00
N THR A 93 9.63 24.76 -3.74
CA THR A 93 8.31 24.28 -3.34
C THR A 93 8.00 23.09 -4.23
N TYR A 94 7.51 22.00 -3.64
CA TYR A 94 7.17 20.81 -4.39
C TYR A 94 5.66 20.78 -4.62
N VAL A 95 5.26 20.70 -5.88
CA VAL A 95 3.85 20.62 -6.27
C VAL A 95 3.55 19.18 -6.66
N PRO A 96 2.61 18.49 -5.99
CA PRO A 96 2.25 17.12 -6.35
C PRO A 96 1.63 17.09 -7.75
N LEU A 97 1.96 16.05 -8.51
CA LEU A 97 1.46 15.80 -9.85
C LEU A 97 0.55 14.57 -9.85
N ASP A 98 -0.44 14.58 -10.73
CA ASP A 98 -1.32 13.43 -10.93
C ASP A 98 -0.59 12.36 -11.74
N VAL A 99 -0.68 11.11 -11.27
CA VAL A 99 -0.01 9.95 -11.88
C VAL A 99 -1.04 8.87 -12.15
N LYS A 100 -1.20 8.49 -13.41
CA LYS A 100 -2.16 7.46 -13.82
C LYS A 100 -1.49 6.34 -14.59
N PRO A 101 -1.83 5.07 -14.32
CA PRO A 101 -1.39 3.97 -15.16
C PRO A 101 -1.97 4.13 -16.58
N THR A 102 -1.21 3.77 -17.59
CA THR A 102 -1.65 3.80 -18.99
C THR A 102 -1.07 2.61 -19.73
N GLU A 103 -1.91 1.95 -20.51
CA GLU A 103 -1.48 0.88 -21.40
C GLU A 103 -1.31 1.44 -22.80
N LEU A 104 -0.09 1.35 -23.33
CA LEU A 104 0.20 1.65 -24.73
C LEU A 104 0.31 0.32 -25.49
N PRO A 105 -0.51 0.09 -26.53
CA PRO A 105 -0.56 -1.20 -27.23
C PRO A 105 0.77 -1.57 -27.92
N ASP A 106 1.63 -0.59 -28.25
CA ASP A 106 2.92 -0.79 -28.90
C ASP A 106 4.12 -0.79 -27.91
N ALA A 107 3.89 -1.17 -26.66
CA ALA A 107 4.94 -1.18 -25.64
C ALA A 107 6.04 -2.23 -25.95
N PRO A 108 7.33 -1.83 -26.11
CA PRO A 108 8.40 -2.79 -26.28
C PRO A 108 8.53 -3.68 -25.04
N ASN A 109 8.67 -5.00 -25.27
CA ASN A 109 8.89 -6.02 -24.24
C ASN A 109 7.85 -6.01 -23.09
N GLY A 110 6.61 -5.59 -23.35
CA GLY A 110 5.55 -5.55 -22.33
C GLY A 110 5.75 -4.48 -21.25
N THR A 111 6.53 -3.44 -21.55
CA THR A 111 6.75 -2.29 -20.66
C THR A 111 5.41 -1.67 -20.22
N LYS A 112 5.26 -1.40 -18.93
CA LYS A 112 4.08 -0.73 -18.38
C LYS A 112 4.39 0.76 -18.19
N TYR A 113 3.40 1.61 -18.48
CA TYR A 113 3.57 3.06 -18.42
C TYR A 113 2.69 3.72 -17.37
N PHE A 114 3.21 4.82 -16.85
CA PHE A 114 2.46 5.78 -16.04
C PHE A 114 2.60 7.16 -16.65
N ILE A 115 1.49 7.88 -16.80
CA ILE A 115 1.48 9.27 -17.25
C ILE A 115 1.56 10.18 -16.02
N ILE A 116 2.50 11.10 -16.04
CA ILE A 116 2.55 12.25 -15.13
C ILE A 116 1.93 13.45 -15.86
N SER A 117 0.84 13.99 -15.32
CA SER A 117 0.24 15.23 -15.84
C SER A 117 0.94 16.45 -15.24
N LEU A 118 1.50 17.30 -16.10
CA LEU A 118 2.16 18.54 -15.69
C LEU A 118 1.12 19.62 -15.40
N VAL A 119 1.30 20.35 -14.29
CA VAL A 119 0.40 21.46 -13.91
C VAL A 119 0.49 22.60 -14.91
N ASN A 120 1.71 22.94 -15.33
CA ASN A 120 1.97 23.91 -16.38
C ASN A 120 2.56 23.18 -17.59
N PRO A 121 2.03 23.41 -18.81
CA PRO A 121 2.61 22.84 -20.02
C PRO A 121 4.07 23.28 -20.19
N LEU A 122 4.93 22.35 -20.55
CA LEU A 122 6.34 22.59 -20.81
C LEU A 122 6.51 23.13 -22.24
N ASN A 123 6.88 24.40 -22.38
CA ASN A 123 7.06 25.02 -23.70
C ASN A 123 8.33 24.50 -24.40
N SER A 124 8.45 24.73 -25.70
CA SER A 124 9.65 24.36 -26.47
C SER A 124 10.92 24.97 -25.87
N GLY A 125 11.94 24.13 -25.61
CA GLY A 125 13.20 24.50 -24.95
C GLY A 125 13.11 24.74 -23.45
N GLU A 126 11.92 24.60 -22.83
CA GLU A 126 11.76 24.75 -21.38
C GLU A 126 12.18 23.47 -20.65
N THR A 127 12.74 23.64 -19.44
CA THR A 127 13.17 22.51 -18.60
C THR A 127 12.40 22.47 -17.29
N ALA A 128 12.02 21.27 -16.86
CA ALA A 128 11.39 21.01 -15.57
C ALA A 128 12.15 19.94 -14.80
N THR A 129 12.12 20.01 -13.48
CA THR A 129 12.67 18.95 -12.61
C THR A 129 11.51 18.22 -11.95
N LEU A 130 11.39 16.93 -12.25
CA LEU A 130 10.40 16.02 -11.71
C LEU A 130 11.09 15.12 -10.69
N GLU A 131 10.50 14.99 -9.51
CA GLU A 131 10.91 14.02 -8.51
C GLU A 131 9.82 12.96 -8.41
N VAL A 132 10.18 11.73 -8.72
CA VAL A 132 9.31 10.57 -8.70
C VAL A 132 9.75 9.69 -7.54
N PHE A 133 8.80 9.35 -6.68
CA PHE A 133 8.99 8.43 -5.58
C PHE A 133 8.13 7.20 -5.81
N TYR A 134 8.72 6.02 -5.77
CA TYR A 134 7.96 4.80 -5.85
C TYR A 134 8.48 3.73 -4.90
N ILE A 135 7.58 2.81 -4.53
CA ILE A 135 7.85 1.73 -3.59
C ILE A 135 7.61 0.40 -4.28
N LEU A 136 8.59 -0.49 -4.17
CA LEU A 136 8.51 -1.87 -4.62
C LEU A 136 8.44 -2.80 -3.41
N THR A 137 7.61 -3.83 -3.54
CA THR A 137 7.37 -4.87 -2.54
C THR A 137 7.75 -6.22 -3.12
N HIS A 138 8.12 -7.19 -2.29
CA HIS A 138 8.48 -8.54 -2.77
C HIS A 138 9.57 -8.58 -3.85
N SER A 139 10.44 -7.56 -3.89
CA SER A 139 11.53 -7.45 -4.89
C SER A 139 12.89 -7.97 -4.39
N LEU A 140 12.95 -8.39 -3.12
CA LEU A 140 14.13 -9.01 -2.52
C LEU A 140 13.92 -10.51 -2.40
N GLU A 141 14.77 -11.27 -3.06
CA GLU A 141 14.70 -12.73 -3.07
C GLU A 141 15.76 -13.33 -2.14
N PRO A 142 15.38 -14.08 -1.08
CA PRO A 142 16.37 -14.70 -0.21
C PRO A 142 17.24 -15.72 -0.94
N PHE A 143 18.56 -15.56 -0.85
CA PHE A 143 19.53 -16.50 -1.39
C PHE A 143 20.75 -16.63 -0.46
N PRO A 144 20.97 -17.79 0.19
CA PRO A 144 20.22 -19.04 0.01
C PRO A 144 18.76 -18.93 0.47
N ALA A 145 17.88 -19.71 -0.17
CA ALA A 145 16.44 -19.70 0.13
C ALA A 145 16.10 -20.23 1.53
N GLU A 146 17.00 -21.03 2.11
CA GLU A 146 16.88 -21.56 3.46
C GLU A 146 18.19 -21.35 4.23
N ILE A 147 18.07 -20.94 5.49
CA ILE A 147 19.19 -20.67 6.41
C ILE A 147 18.96 -21.37 7.76
N SER A 148 20.04 -21.82 8.37
CA SER A 148 20.02 -22.30 9.75
C SER A 148 19.83 -21.16 10.75
N GLN A 149 19.61 -21.51 12.02
CA GLN A 149 19.32 -20.52 13.07
C GLN A 149 20.40 -19.44 13.25
N SER A 150 21.65 -19.76 12.96
CA SER A 150 22.82 -18.90 13.24
C SER A 150 23.53 -18.42 11.98
N GLU A 151 22.92 -18.64 10.82
CA GLU A 151 23.39 -18.12 9.54
C GLU A 151 22.75 -16.74 9.26
N PRO A 152 23.52 -15.79 8.73
CA PRO A 152 22.96 -14.51 8.29
C PRO A 152 22.12 -14.69 7.03
N GLN A 153 21.15 -13.79 6.86
CA GLN A 153 20.29 -13.74 5.69
C GLN A 153 20.96 -12.89 4.59
N PHE A 154 21.09 -13.47 3.41
CA PHE A 154 21.47 -12.77 2.19
C PHE A 154 20.32 -12.76 1.19
N VAL A 155 20.23 -11.70 0.38
CA VAL A 155 19.17 -11.52 -0.59
C VAL A 155 19.70 -11.02 -1.93
N TYR A 156 19.04 -11.41 -3.00
CA TYR A 156 19.21 -10.83 -4.33
C TYR A 156 18.24 -9.68 -4.55
N TYR A 157 18.75 -8.62 -5.18
CA TYR A 157 17.94 -7.57 -5.78
C TYR A 157 18.23 -7.52 -7.28
N HIS A 158 17.17 -7.63 -8.08
CA HIS A 158 17.21 -7.63 -9.54
C HIS A 158 16.69 -6.30 -10.08
N ASP A 159 17.50 -5.62 -10.89
CA ASP A 159 17.12 -4.35 -11.53
C ASP A 159 17.99 -4.16 -12.80
N SER A 160 18.07 -2.96 -13.34
CA SER A 160 18.99 -2.53 -14.38
C SER A 160 19.93 -1.45 -13.85
N ALA A 161 21.17 -1.35 -14.36
CA ALA A 161 22.07 -0.23 -14.06
C ALA A 161 21.58 1.08 -14.71
N ILE A 162 20.92 0.94 -15.86
CA ILE A 162 20.37 2.02 -16.69
C ILE A 162 18.88 2.16 -16.41
N ILE A 163 18.39 3.40 -16.33
CA ILE A 163 16.99 3.73 -16.12
C ILE A 163 16.22 3.43 -17.41
N LEU A 164 15.20 2.59 -17.32
CA LEU A 164 14.28 2.35 -18.43
C LEU A 164 13.44 3.61 -18.67
N SER A 165 13.49 4.15 -19.88
CA SER A 165 12.78 5.36 -20.26
C SER A 165 12.35 5.30 -21.73
N PRO A 166 11.15 5.81 -22.09
CA PRO A 166 10.74 5.95 -23.48
C PRO A 166 11.44 7.13 -24.18
N TYR A 167 12.13 7.98 -23.42
CA TYR A 167 12.84 9.16 -23.89
C TYR A 167 14.36 8.94 -23.88
N HIS A 168 15.06 9.65 -24.75
CA HIS A 168 16.52 9.68 -24.77
C HIS A 168 17.06 10.36 -23.50
N ILE A 169 18.10 9.77 -22.89
CA ILE A 169 18.72 10.28 -21.66
C ILE A 169 20.16 10.70 -21.93
N LYS A 170 20.48 12.00 -21.80
CA LYS A 170 21.84 12.54 -21.99
C LYS A 170 22.81 12.08 -20.90
N GLN A 171 22.38 12.14 -19.64
CA GLN A 171 23.21 11.74 -18.51
C GLN A 171 22.37 11.05 -17.45
N GLN A 172 22.88 9.96 -16.89
CA GLN A 172 22.22 9.29 -15.77
C GLN A 172 23.19 8.67 -14.78
N THR A 173 22.73 8.55 -13.54
CA THR A 173 23.44 7.87 -12.45
C THR A 173 22.46 7.10 -11.58
N THR A 174 22.80 5.86 -11.22
CA THR A 174 22.03 5.05 -10.26
C THR A 174 22.87 4.83 -9.00
N PHE A 175 22.28 5.09 -7.84
CA PHE A 175 22.83 4.79 -6.51
C PHE A 175 21.98 3.72 -5.84
N ILE A 176 22.64 2.71 -5.27
CA ILE A 176 21.99 1.64 -4.51
C ILE A 176 22.58 1.64 -3.11
N LYS A 177 21.74 1.80 -2.11
CA LYS A 177 22.12 1.78 -0.70
C LYS A 177 21.70 0.45 -0.08
N THR A 178 22.64 -0.20 0.59
CA THR A 178 22.46 -1.49 1.28
C THR A 178 22.46 -1.30 2.79
N PRO A 179 21.83 -2.19 3.58
CA PRO A 179 21.75 -2.07 5.04
C PRO A 179 23.12 -2.23 5.72
N THR A 180 23.99 -3.05 5.15
CA THR A 180 25.33 -3.31 5.68
C THR A 180 26.37 -3.22 4.57
N ALA A 181 27.64 -3.04 4.94
CA ALA A 181 28.74 -3.06 3.97
C ALA A 181 29.06 -4.49 3.46
N LYS A 182 28.40 -5.54 3.97
CA LYS A 182 28.63 -6.92 3.56
C LYS A 182 27.82 -7.24 2.30
N MET A 183 28.53 -7.26 1.17
CA MET A 183 28.01 -7.55 -0.15
C MET A 183 28.86 -8.66 -0.75
N GLU A 184 28.22 -9.77 -1.10
CA GLU A 184 28.85 -10.98 -1.63
C GLU A 184 29.23 -10.81 -3.10
N SER A 185 28.28 -10.34 -3.91
CA SER A 185 28.50 -10.13 -5.34
C SER A 185 27.61 -9.03 -5.91
N PHE A 186 28.05 -8.41 -6.99
CA PHE A 186 27.25 -7.48 -7.77
C PHE A 186 27.71 -7.51 -9.24
N THR A 187 26.78 -7.29 -10.17
CA THR A 187 27.10 -7.18 -11.60
C THR A 187 27.91 -5.91 -11.85
N ARG A 188 29.06 -6.01 -12.52
CA ARG A 188 29.88 -4.84 -12.89
C ARG A 188 29.45 -4.30 -14.25
N VAL A 189 29.01 -3.06 -14.30
CA VAL A 189 28.65 -2.34 -15.53
C VAL A 189 29.43 -1.03 -15.54
N GLU A 190 30.57 -1.01 -16.23
CA GLU A 190 31.49 0.12 -16.16
C GLU A 190 30.89 1.43 -16.71
N PRO A 191 31.06 2.57 -16.02
CA PRO A 191 31.76 2.75 -14.76
C PRO A 191 30.92 2.33 -13.54
N THR A 192 31.49 1.52 -12.65
CA THR A 192 30.89 1.16 -11.34
C THR A 192 31.82 1.53 -10.19
N ASN A 193 31.29 2.17 -9.14
CA ASN A 193 32.06 2.50 -7.93
C ASN A 193 31.32 2.03 -6.67
N ARG A 194 32.04 1.45 -5.71
CA ARG A 194 31.50 0.99 -4.43
C ARG A 194 32.13 1.80 -3.29
N ALA A 195 31.29 2.40 -2.47
CA ALA A 195 31.67 3.13 -1.27
C ALA A 195 30.95 2.54 -0.05
N SER A 196 31.60 1.61 0.66
CA SER A 196 31.05 0.94 1.85
C SER A 196 29.67 0.31 1.60
N THR A 197 28.60 0.99 2.01
CA THR A 197 27.18 0.60 1.92
C THR A 197 26.49 1.07 0.64
N GLU A 198 27.12 1.95 -0.14
CA GLU A 198 26.56 2.51 -1.37
C GLU A 198 27.29 1.97 -2.61
N LEU A 199 26.51 1.61 -3.62
CA LEU A 199 26.97 1.17 -4.93
C LEU A 199 26.47 2.17 -5.99
N LYS A 200 27.40 2.72 -6.76
CA LYS A 200 27.13 3.71 -7.80
C LYS A 200 27.37 3.10 -9.18
N TYR A 201 26.36 3.16 -10.03
CA TYR A 201 26.42 2.85 -11.46
C TYR A 201 26.36 4.14 -12.27
N GLY A 202 27.31 4.31 -13.19
CA GLY A 202 27.46 5.53 -13.98
C GLY A 202 28.41 6.56 -13.34
N PRO A 203 28.54 7.74 -13.96
CA PRO A 203 27.62 8.31 -14.93
C PRO A 203 27.64 7.58 -16.28
N TYR A 204 26.47 7.34 -16.85
CA TYR A 204 26.31 6.88 -18.24
C TYR A 204 25.82 8.04 -19.08
N GLU A 205 26.43 8.22 -20.25
CA GLU A 205 26.10 9.29 -21.19
C GLU A 205 25.35 8.74 -22.42
N ASP A 206 24.51 9.59 -23.01
CA ASP A 206 23.80 9.46 -24.29
C ASP A 206 23.19 8.07 -24.53
N ARG A 207 22.18 7.71 -23.73
CA ARG A 207 21.49 6.42 -23.85
C ARG A 207 20.21 6.51 -24.68
N PRO A 208 20.04 5.63 -25.69
CA PRO A 208 18.84 5.62 -26.51
C PRO A 208 17.61 5.20 -25.70
N PRO A 209 16.40 5.55 -26.15
CA PRO A 209 15.14 5.07 -25.59
C PRO A 209 15.14 3.56 -25.39
N TYR A 210 14.50 3.09 -24.31
CA TYR A 210 14.34 1.69 -23.95
C TYR A 210 15.65 0.89 -23.76
N SER A 211 16.75 1.57 -23.47
CA SER A 211 17.99 0.92 -23.05
C SER A 211 17.80 0.18 -21.72
N PHE A 212 18.36 -1.03 -21.63
CA PHE A 212 18.29 -1.86 -20.42
C PHE A 212 19.61 -2.58 -20.20
N SER A 213 20.09 -2.65 -18.96
CA SER A 213 21.36 -3.32 -18.61
C SER A 213 21.18 -4.05 -17.28
N PRO A 214 20.83 -5.35 -17.29
CA PRO A 214 20.44 -6.06 -16.08
C PRO A 214 21.59 -6.13 -15.07
N ILE A 215 21.24 -5.91 -13.81
CA ILE A 215 22.14 -6.04 -12.66
C ILE A 215 21.51 -6.92 -11.59
N ILE A 216 22.38 -7.61 -10.87
CA ILE A 216 22.03 -8.39 -9.69
C ILE A 216 22.94 -7.91 -8.57
N VAL A 217 22.36 -7.63 -7.40
CA VAL A 217 23.11 -7.25 -6.20
C VAL A 217 22.80 -8.27 -5.11
N HIS A 218 23.83 -8.90 -4.55
CA HIS A 218 23.74 -9.91 -3.50
C HIS A 218 24.37 -9.39 -2.22
N PHE A 219 23.55 -9.18 -1.19
CA PHE A 219 23.98 -8.51 0.03
C PHE A 219 23.32 -9.08 1.29
N GLU A 220 23.96 -8.87 2.44
CA GLU A 220 23.43 -9.28 3.74
C GLU A 220 22.31 -8.34 4.17
N ASN A 221 21.12 -8.90 4.42
CA ASN A 221 19.99 -8.17 4.99
C ASN A 221 19.33 -9.01 6.08
N ASN A 222 19.73 -8.76 7.34
CA ASN A 222 19.18 -9.44 8.51
C ASN A 222 17.94 -8.73 9.10
N ASN A 223 17.38 -7.72 8.43
CA ASN A 223 16.11 -7.17 8.88
C ASN A 223 15.00 -8.20 8.71
N PRO A 224 14.02 -8.25 9.62
CA PRO A 224 12.98 -9.27 9.57
C PRO A 224 11.90 -8.86 8.55
N PHE A 225 11.62 -9.74 7.59
CA PHE A 225 10.76 -9.43 6.43
C PHE A 225 9.30 -9.64 6.79
N ALA A 226 8.65 -8.57 7.24
CA ALA A 226 7.29 -8.60 7.79
C ALA A 226 6.26 -8.44 6.68
N VAL A 227 5.59 -9.54 6.35
CA VAL A 227 4.54 -9.56 5.34
C VAL A 227 3.25 -10.06 5.99
N VAL A 228 2.20 -9.26 5.92
CA VAL A 228 0.85 -9.65 6.34
C VAL A 228 0.12 -10.10 5.08
N GLU A 229 -0.10 -11.41 4.93
CA GLU A 229 -0.80 -11.97 3.76
C GLU A 229 -2.24 -11.43 3.69
N GLU A 230 -2.89 -11.29 4.85
CA GLU A 230 -4.24 -10.75 4.96
C GLU A 230 -4.40 -9.97 6.27
N LEU A 231 -4.87 -8.72 6.16
CA LEU A 231 -5.28 -7.88 7.27
C LEU A 231 -6.77 -7.55 7.10
N VAL A 232 -7.59 -8.04 8.02
CA VAL A 232 -9.02 -7.65 8.10
C VAL A 232 -9.20 -6.72 9.28
N ARG A 233 -9.46 -5.45 9.02
CA ARG A 233 -9.78 -4.45 10.03
C ARG A 233 -11.29 -4.23 10.06
N GLU A 234 -11.91 -4.50 11.18
CA GLU A 234 -13.28 -4.11 11.44
C GLU A 234 -13.32 -2.85 12.34
N VAL A 235 -14.06 -1.84 11.90
CA VAL A 235 -14.30 -0.59 12.63
C VAL A 235 -15.80 -0.49 12.91
N GLU A 236 -16.19 -0.76 14.15
CA GLU A 236 -17.58 -0.73 14.60
C GLU A 236 -17.90 0.60 15.28
N ILE A 237 -18.83 1.35 14.69
CA ILE A 237 -19.24 2.66 15.19
C ILE A 237 -20.46 2.50 16.11
N SER A 238 -20.30 2.85 17.39
CA SER A 238 -21.42 2.97 18.33
C SER A 238 -21.67 4.42 18.70
N HIS A 239 -22.85 4.94 18.36
CA HIS A 239 -23.27 6.29 18.76
C HIS A 239 -23.47 6.42 20.29
N TRP A 240 -23.46 5.32 21.04
CA TRP A 240 -23.43 5.34 22.50
C TRP A 240 -22.08 5.80 23.08
N GLY A 241 -21.04 5.95 22.25
CA GLY A 241 -19.83 6.70 22.61
C GLY A 241 -18.49 6.00 22.37
N ASN A 242 -18.48 4.78 21.81
CA ASN A 242 -17.25 4.04 21.56
C ASN A 242 -17.09 3.65 20.08
N LEU A 243 -15.87 3.79 19.57
CA LEU A 243 -15.46 3.22 18.29
C LEU A 243 -14.62 1.98 18.60
N GLN A 244 -15.10 0.80 18.22
CA GLN A 244 -14.40 -0.45 18.50
C GLN A 244 -13.66 -0.90 17.24
N ILE A 245 -12.35 -1.07 17.36
CA ILE A 245 -11.50 -1.58 16.29
C ILE A 245 -11.11 -3.03 16.63
N THR A 246 -11.21 -3.90 15.63
CA THR A 246 -10.73 -5.29 15.70
C THR A 246 -9.96 -5.62 14.43
N GLU A 247 -8.70 -5.98 14.57
CA GLU A 247 -7.78 -6.25 13.46
C GLU A 247 -7.31 -7.70 13.51
N HIS A 248 -7.58 -8.44 12.44
CA HIS A 248 -7.14 -9.82 12.25
C HIS A 248 -5.92 -9.85 11.35
N TYR A 249 -4.81 -10.39 11.84
CA TYR A 249 -3.54 -10.48 11.12
C TYR A 249 -3.23 -11.92 10.75
N LYS A 250 -2.84 -12.13 9.48
CA LYS A 250 -2.12 -13.33 9.03
C LYS A 250 -0.69 -12.92 8.65
N LEU A 251 0.20 -12.91 9.64
CA LEU A 251 1.59 -12.51 9.47
C LEU A 251 2.45 -13.70 9.03
N VAL A 252 3.33 -13.49 8.06
CA VAL A 252 4.38 -14.42 7.66
C VAL A 252 5.73 -13.70 7.66
N HIS A 253 6.77 -14.40 8.09
CA HIS A 253 8.13 -13.94 7.86
C HIS A 253 8.57 -14.37 6.45
N ALA A 254 8.62 -13.42 5.50
CA ALA A 254 8.94 -13.69 4.09
C ALA A 254 10.45 -13.79 3.77
N GLY A 255 11.31 -13.87 4.80
CA GLY A 255 12.76 -13.98 4.64
C GLY A 255 13.20 -15.40 4.28
N ALA A 256 14.50 -15.65 4.33
CA ALA A 256 15.07 -16.98 4.10
C ALA A 256 14.48 -18.00 5.09
N ARG A 257 13.99 -19.12 4.57
CA ARG A 257 13.26 -20.12 5.37
C ARG A 257 14.17 -20.75 6.41
N HIS A 258 13.64 -21.07 7.58
CA HIS A 258 14.40 -21.78 8.58
C HIS A 258 14.71 -23.22 8.14
N LYS A 259 15.98 -23.60 8.19
CA LYS A 259 16.47 -24.96 7.93
C LYS A 259 17.05 -25.59 9.19
N GLY A 260 16.72 -26.86 9.40
CA GLY A 260 17.24 -27.65 10.50
C GLY A 260 16.37 -27.57 11.76
N ILE A 261 17.00 -27.70 12.92
CA ILE A 261 16.32 -27.77 14.22
C ILE A 261 16.39 -26.41 14.90
N PHE A 262 15.26 -25.97 15.44
CA PHE A 262 15.24 -24.82 16.34
C PHE A 262 15.78 -25.21 17.73
N SER A 263 16.85 -24.56 18.15
CA SER A 263 17.46 -24.69 19.47
C SER A 263 17.18 -23.45 20.31
N ARG A 264 16.29 -23.58 21.29
CA ARG A 264 16.00 -22.51 22.26
C ARG A 264 17.24 -22.10 23.07
N VAL A 265 18.08 -23.06 23.44
CA VAL A 265 19.32 -22.80 24.19
C VAL A 265 20.25 -21.90 23.37
N GLU A 266 20.41 -22.18 22.08
CA GLU A 266 21.25 -21.36 21.21
C GLU A 266 20.65 -19.96 21.01
N TYR A 267 19.34 -19.89 20.79
CA TYR A 267 18.61 -18.63 20.61
C TYR A 267 18.77 -17.68 21.80
N GLN A 268 18.70 -18.22 23.02
CA GLN A 268 18.76 -17.44 24.26
C GLN A 268 20.20 -17.16 24.69
N SER A 269 21.13 -18.10 24.49
CA SER A 269 22.52 -17.93 24.93
C SER A 269 23.36 -17.04 24.00
N ARG A 270 22.98 -16.93 22.72
CA ARG A 270 23.73 -16.17 21.70
C ARG A 270 22.83 -15.26 20.86
N PRO A 271 22.12 -14.29 21.47
CA PRO A 271 21.08 -13.50 20.79
C PRO A 271 21.61 -12.55 19.69
N SER A 272 22.93 -12.31 19.62
CA SER A 272 23.59 -11.50 18.59
C SER A 272 23.99 -12.30 17.33
N LEU A 273 24.05 -13.62 17.44
CA LEU A 273 24.47 -14.52 16.36
C LEU A 273 23.32 -15.42 15.90
N SER A 274 22.47 -15.83 16.84
CA SER A 274 21.38 -16.77 16.60
C SER A 274 20.05 -16.05 16.50
N GLY A 275 19.34 -16.28 15.39
CA GLY A 275 18.04 -15.70 15.11
C GLY A 275 18.06 -14.19 14.87
N VAL A 276 19.14 -13.67 14.27
CA VAL A 276 19.29 -12.24 13.97
C VAL A 276 18.21 -11.75 13.01
N SER A 277 17.83 -12.57 12.02
CA SER A 277 16.77 -12.28 11.06
C SER A 277 15.35 -12.51 11.60
N SER A 278 15.19 -13.10 12.79
CA SER A 278 13.87 -13.47 13.32
C SER A 278 13.14 -12.31 14.00
N PHE A 279 11.80 -12.39 14.07
CA PHE A 279 11.00 -11.46 14.86
C PHE A 279 11.04 -11.82 16.34
N LYS A 280 11.53 -10.87 17.15
CA LYS A 280 11.43 -10.90 18.62
C LYS A 280 10.20 -10.13 19.09
N HIS A 281 10.05 -8.92 18.59
CA HIS A 281 8.96 -8.02 18.92
C HIS A 281 8.41 -7.40 17.64
N LEU A 282 7.14 -7.03 17.67
CA LEU A 282 6.48 -6.25 16.62
C LEU A 282 5.92 -4.99 17.27
N LEU A 283 6.12 -3.85 16.62
CA LEU A 283 5.62 -2.57 17.10
C LEU A 283 4.39 -2.15 16.29
N ALA A 284 3.24 -2.05 16.95
CA ALA A 284 2.04 -1.43 16.41
C ALA A 284 1.91 0.02 16.88
N ILE A 285 1.79 0.95 15.94
CA ILE A 285 1.53 2.36 16.20
C ILE A 285 0.02 2.59 16.06
N LEU A 286 -0.65 2.68 17.21
CA LEU A 286 -2.09 2.88 17.33
C LEU A 286 -2.44 4.37 17.50
N PRO A 287 -3.72 4.74 17.30
CA PRO A 287 -4.19 6.10 17.57
C PRO A 287 -3.96 6.54 19.03
N PRO A 288 -4.04 7.85 19.34
CA PRO A 288 -3.99 8.31 20.73
C PRO A 288 -5.25 7.85 21.51
N ARG A 289 -5.16 7.86 22.85
CA ARG A 289 -6.29 7.59 23.77
C ARG A 289 -6.96 6.22 23.57
N VAL A 290 -6.23 5.23 23.09
CA VAL A 290 -6.73 3.85 23.05
C VAL A 290 -7.02 3.33 24.46
N HIS A 291 -8.09 2.56 24.58
CA HIS A 291 -8.44 1.85 25.81
C HIS A 291 -8.94 0.44 25.49
N SER A 292 -9.08 -0.39 26.53
CA SER A 292 -9.56 -1.78 26.38
C SER A 292 -8.79 -2.58 25.32
N VAL A 293 -7.47 -2.36 25.24
CA VAL A 293 -6.60 -3.04 24.28
C VAL A 293 -6.47 -4.51 24.66
N TYR A 294 -6.66 -5.40 23.70
CA TYR A 294 -6.42 -6.82 23.85
C TYR A 294 -5.61 -7.38 22.69
N TYR A 295 -4.76 -8.36 23.00
CA TYR A 295 -3.94 -9.09 22.06
C TYR A 295 -4.13 -10.59 22.30
N ARG A 296 -4.67 -11.28 21.30
CA ARG A 296 -5.05 -12.70 21.41
C ARG A 296 -4.81 -13.43 20.11
N ASP A 297 -4.66 -14.74 20.19
CA ASP A 297 -4.69 -15.64 19.05
C ASP A 297 -5.92 -16.55 19.11
N GLU A 298 -5.96 -17.57 18.25
CA GLU A 298 -7.05 -18.54 18.19
C GLU A 298 -7.18 -19.37 19.48
N ILE A 299 -6.08 -19.59 20.20
CA ILE A 299 -6.05 -20.42 21.41
C ILE A 299 -6.20 -19.60 22.71
N GLY A 300 -6.21 -18.27 22.62
CA GLY A 300 -6.58 -17.40 23.72
C GLY A 300 -5.69 -16.16 23.86
N ASN A 301 -5.67 -15.61 25.06
CA ASN A 301 -4.91 -14.38 25.33
C ASN A 301 -3.40 -14.60 25.23
N ILE A 302 -2.67 -13.59 24.75
CA ILE A 302 -1.21 -13.53 24.80
C ILE A 302 -0.84 -12.38 25.73
N SER A 303 -0.21 -12.70 26.87
CA SER A 303 0.12 -11.71 27.90
C SER A 303 1.42 -10.93 27.63
N SER A 304 2.21 -11.37 26.65
CA SER A 304 3.50 -10.76 26.28
C SER A 304 3.28 -9.56 25.36
N SER A 305 2.73 -8.49 25.93
CA SER A 305 2.50 -7.22 25.23
C SER A 305 2.70 -6.03 26.17
N HIS A 306 3.28 -4.95 25.66
CA HIS A 306 3.53 -3.71 26.39
C HIS A 306 2.88 -2.54 25.67
N LEU A 307 1.93 -1.88 26.34
CA LEU A 307 1.24 -0.70 25.82
C LEU A 307 1.81 0.57 26.46
N ARG A 308 2.24 1.50 25.63
CA ARG A 308 2.63 2.86 26.02
C ARG A 308 1.72 3.86 25.34
N THR A 309 0.88 4.54 26.11
CA THR A 309 -0.03 5.57 25.59
C THR A 309 0.64 6.95 25.65
N ASP A 310 0.59 7.70 24.56
CA ASP A 310 1.04 9.08 24.47
C ASP A 310 -0.10 9.96 23.90
N TYR A 311 0.05 11.29 23.98
CA TYR A 311 -0.99 12.23 23.54
C TYR A 311 -1.18 12.26 22.02
N ARG A 312 -0.13 11.91 21.24
CA ARG A 312 -0.18 11.87 19.77
C ARG A 312 -0.48 10.50 19.20
N LYS A 313 -0.02 9.45 19.87
CA LYS A 313 -0.07 8.06 19.40
C LYS A 313 0.03 7.12 20.60
N SER A 314 -0.34 5.87 20.39
CA SER A 314 -0.09 4.81 21.37
C SER A 314 0.79 3.75 20.72
N GLU A 315 1.78 3.26 21.45
CA GLU A 315 2.72 2.25 20.97
C GLU A 315 2.40 0.94 21.68
N LEU A 316 2.05 -0.08 20.92
CA LEU A 316 1.82 -1.42 21.41
C LEU A 316 2.94 -2.32 20.88
N GLU A 317 3.86 -2.68 21.77
CA GLU A 317 4.90 -3.67 21.49
C GLU A 317 4.34 -5.05 21.83
N ILE A 318 4.31 -5.96 20.86
CA ILE A 318 3.82 -7.34 21.03
C ILE A 318 4.96 -8.33 20.80
N GLU A 319 5.01 -9.35 21.64
CA GLU A 319 5.87 -10.51 21.46
C GLU A 319 4.97 -11.72 21.12
N PRO A 320 5.07 -12.28 19.91
CA PRO A 320 4.36 -13.50 19.55
C PRO A 320 4.75 -14.66 20.47
N ARG A 321 3.90 -15.71 20.58
CA ARG A 321 4.17 -16.88 21.44
C ARG A 321 5.50 -17.59 21.17
N TYR A 322 6.03 -17.45 19.96
CA TYR A 322 7.30 -18.00 19.53
C TYR A 322 7.96 -17.01 18.57
N PRO A 323 9.30 -16.95 18.52
CA PRO A 323 10.00 -16.10 17.56
C PRO A 323 9.67 -16.57 16.15
N LEU A 324 9.40 -15.63 15.24
CA LEU A 324 9.08 -15.99 13.86
C LEU A 324 10.38 -16.00 13.06
N PHE A 325 10.82 -17.19 12.67
CA PHE A 325 11.86 -17.39 11.66
C PHE A 325 11.27 -17.41 10.26
N GLY A 326 12.10 -17.27 9.23
CA GLY A 326 11.61 -17.23 7.84
C GLY A 326 10.76 -18.45 7.48
N GLY A 327 9.64 -18.18 6.82
CA GLY A 327 8.60 -19.14 6.47
C GLY A 327 7.58 -19.42 7.59
N TRP A 328 7.84 -19.03 8.83
CA TRP A 328 6.88 -19.23 9.92
C TRP A 328 5.76 -18.19 9.83
N LYS A 329 4.56 -18.61 10.23
CA LYS A 329 3.32 -17.81 10.16
C LYS A 329 2.73 -17.64 11.55
N SER A 330 2.16 -16.48 11.83
CA SER A 330 1.42 -16.22 13.07
C SER A 330 0.10 -15.55 12.75
N THR A 331 -0.98 -16.09 13.30
CA THR A 331 -2.31 -15.51 13.22
C THR A 331 -2.71 -14.96 14.58
N PHE A 332 -3.09 -13.69 14.61
CA PHE A 332 -3.48 -13.03 15.86
C PHE A 332 -4.45 -11.89 15.60
N VAL A 333 -5.08 -11.45 16.69
CA VAL A 333 -6.06 -10.38 16.71
C VAL A 333 -5.62 -9.31 17.68
N ILE A 334 -5.61 -8.06 17.22
CA ILE A 334 -5.45 -6.87 18.05
C ILE A 334 -6.80 -6.17 18.05
N GLY A 335 -7.34 -5.86 19.23
CA GLY A 335 -8.53 -5.03 19.32
C GLY A 335 -8.40 -3.96 20.38
N TYR A 336 -9.04 -2.82 20.14
CA TYR A 336 -8.96 -1.65 21.00
C TYR A 336 -10.17 -0.73 20.78
N GLY A 337 -10.53 0.01 21.82
CA GLY A 337 -11.54 1.08 21.74
C GLY A 337 -10.89 2.45 21.63
N VAL A 338 -11.54 3.36 20.92
CA VAL A 338 -11.20 4.78 20.92
C VAL A 338 -12.45 5.66 21.08
N PRO A 339 -12.32 6.85 21.67
CA PRO A 339 -13.45 7.77 21.82
C PRO A 339 -14.00 8.25 20.47
N VAL A 340 -15.31 8.13 20.27
CA VAL A 340 -15.98 8.46 18.99
C VAL A 340 -15.77 9.92 18.59
N GLN A 341 -15.77 10.84 19.55
CA GLN A 341 -15.59 12.28 19.35
C GLN A 341 -14.30 12.67 18.59
N ASP A 342 -13.27 11.82 18.60
CA ASP A 342 -11.98 12.11 17.96
C ASP A 342 -11.97 11.67 16.48
N PHE A 343 -12.94 10.85 16.05
CA PHE A 343 -12.96 10.21 14.72
C PHE A 343 -14.29 10.38 13.97
N LEU A 344 -15.38 10.72 14.66
CA LEU A 344 -16.70 10.92 14.06
C LEU A 344 -17.08 12.39 14.06
N PHE A 345 -17.42 12.89 12.88
CA PHE A 345 -17.67 14.30 12.64
C PHE A 345 -18.99 14.50 11.88
N GLU A 346 -19.47 15.73 11.85
CA GLU A 346 -20.66 16.13 11.10
C GLU A 346 -20.25 17.06 9.95
N SER A 347 -20.79 16.79 8.76
CA SER A 347 -20.63 17.62 7.57
C SER A 347 -21.62 18.79 7.59
N SER A 348 -21.35 19.85 6.84
CA SER A 348 -22.28 20.98 6.65
C SER A 348 -23.68 20.56 6.20
N ASP A 349 -23.76 19.43 5.48
CA ASP A 349 -24.99 18.91 4.90
C ASP A 349 -25.81 18.04 5.88
N GLY A 350 -25.40 17.98 7.16
CA GLY A 350 -26.03 17.16 8.21
C GLY A 350 -25.72 15.67 8.14
N LYS A 351 -24.83 15.25 7.22
CA LYS A 351 -24.30 13.88 7.16
C LYS A 351 -23.22 13.67 8.22
N ARG A 352 -23.14 12.47 8.79
CA ARG A 352 -22.01 12.08 9.64
C ARG A 352 -20.93 11.44 8.81
N TYR A 353 -19.69 11.59 9.24
CA TYR A 353 -18.59 10.86 8.64
C TYR A 353 -17.57 10.38 9.66
N LEU A 354 -17.13 9.13 9.47
CA LEU A 354 -15.95 8.59 10.12
C LEU A 354 -14.72 9.12 9.37
N ASN A 355 -13.69 9.53 10.09
CA ASN A 355 -12.38 9.85 9.56
C ASN A 355 -11.34 8.97 10.26
N PHE A 356 -10.76 8.00 9.55
CA PHE A 356 -9.86 7.00 10.14
C PHE A 356 -8.69 6.69 9.21
N SER A 357 -7.62 6.05 9.72
CA SER A 357 -6.45 5.71 8.92
C SER A 357 -6.61 4.41 8.14
N PHE A 358 -6.21 4.38 6.87
CA PHE A 358 -6.35 3.20 6.01
C PHE A 358 -5.23 2.17 6.27
N GLY A 359 -3.98 2.60 6.48
CA GLY A 359 -2.80 1.72 6.52
C GLY A 359 -2.73 0.72 7.68
N CYS A 360 -1.75 -0.17 7.62
CA CYS A 360 -1.40 -1.10 8.71
C CYS A 360 -0.70 -0.35 9.86
N PRO A 361 -1.06 -0.59 11.14
CA PRO A 361 -0.40 0.05 12.27
C PRO A 361 0.94 -0.59 12.60
N LEU A 362 1.21 -1.82 12.13
CA LEU A 362 2.49 -2.48 12.35
C LEU A 362 3.59 -1.76 11.56
N ALA A 363 4.64 -1.36 12.27
CA ALA A 363 5.79 -0.67 11.69
C ALA A 363 6.50 -1.55 10.65
N GLU A 364 6.94 -0.92 9.54
CA GLU A 364 7.71 -1.55 8.47
C GLU A 364 7.06 -2.82 7.91
N THR A 365 5.72 -2.86 7.78
CA THR A 365 5.02 -4.03 7.23
C THR A 365 4.53 -3.81 5.81
N VAL A 366 4.57 -4.88 5.01
CA VAL A 366 3.86 -4.99 3.73
C VAL A 366 2.59 -5.78 3.99
N VAL A 367 1.47 -5.36 3.41
CA VAL A 367 0.20 -6.10 3.49
C VAL A 367 -0.26 -6.46 2.08
N ASP A 368 -0.38 -7.76 1.79
CA ASP A 368 -0.74 -8.23 0.46
C ASP A 368 -2.21 -7.95 0.14
N LYS A 369 -3.10 -8.24 1.09
CA LYS A 369 -4.52 -7.90 1.04
C LYS A 369 -4.96 -7.21 2.33
N LEU A 370 -5.46 -5.98 2.21
CA LEU A 370 -6.10 -5.23 3.27
C LEU A 370 -7.59 -5.07 2.98
N THR A 371 -8.42 -5.55 3.91
CA THR A 371 -9.88 -5.37 3.89
C THR A 371 -10.30 -4.57 5.12
N ILE A 372 -10.86 -3.39 4.92
CA ILE A 372 -11.44 -2.57 5.98
C ILE A 372 -12.96 -2.69 5.93
N LYS A 373 -13.57 -3.11 7.03
CA LYS A 373 -15.02 -3.23 7.21
C LYS A 373 -15.48 -2.16 8.18
N VAL A 374 -16.17 -1.14 7.69
CA VAL A 374 -16.78 -0.11 8.53
C VAL A 374 -18.21 -0.53 8.83
N VAL A 375 -18.46 -0.98 10.06
CA VAL A 375 -19.78 -1.42 10.54
C VAL A 375 -20.53 -0.19 11.05
N LEU A 376 -21.53 0.23 10.29
CA LEU A 376 -22.37 1.36 10.63
C LEU A 376 -23.49 0.92 11.58
N PRO A 377 -23.97 1.79 12.47
CA PRO A 377 -25.08 1.47 13.34
C PRO A 377 -26.38 1.25 12.55
N GLU A 378 -27.26 0.44 13.12
CA GLU A 378 -28.52 0.05 12.48
C GLU A 378 -29.37 1.28 12.13
N GLY A 379 -29.97 1.29 10.94
CA GLY A 379 -30.76 2.43 10.44
C GLY A 379 -29.94 3.52 9.73
N SER A 380 -28.63 3.33 9.58
CA SER A 380 -27.78 4.18 8.72
C SER A 380 -28.13 4.02 7.24
N LYS A 381 -28.21 5.14 6.51
CA LYS A 381 -28.55 5.16 5.08
C LYS A 381 -27.47 5.84 4.25
N ASP A 382 -27.43 5.44 2.97
CA ASP A 382 -26.58 5.99 1.91
C ASP A 382 -25.09 6.09 2.28
N PRO A 383 -24.45 4.97 2.67
CA PRO A 383 -23.02 4.97 2.99
C PRO A 383 -22.16 5.24 1.75
N SER A 384 -21.16 6.10 1.89
CA SER A 384 -20.17 6.33 0.82
C SER A 384 -18.77 6.54 1.39
N ALA A 385 -17.75 5.96 0.75
CA ALA A 385 -16.35 6.12 1.16
C ALA A 385 -15.57 7.01 0.20
N VAL A 386 -14.70 7.84 0.78
CA VAL A 386 -13.72 8.66 0.09
C VAL A 386 -12.33 8.26 0.58
N ALA A 387 -11.49 7.78 -0.33
CA ALA A 387 -10.10 7.42 -0.08
C ALA A 387 -9.17 8.15 -1.07
N PRO A 388 -7.93 8.47 -0.69
CA PRO A 388 -6.99 9.22 -1.55
C PRO A 388 -6.36 8.38 -2.67
N PHE A 389 -6.72 7.10 -2.79
CA PHE A 389 -6.22 6.16 -3.79
C PHE A 389 -7.33 5.19 -4.19
N PRO A 390 -7.23 4.51 -5.35
CA PRO A 390 -8.25 3.56 -5.80
C PRO A 390 -8.37 2.39 -4.82
N VAL A 391 -9.61 2.09 -4.44
CA VAL A 391 -10.02 0.98 -3.58
C VAL A 391 -11.29 0.34 -4.14
N GLU A 392 -11.40 -0.97 -4.04
CA GLU A 392 -12.64 -1.68 -4.36
C GLU A 392 -13.61 -1.49 -3.20
N GLN A 393 -14.89 -1.25 -3.51
CA GLN A 393 -15.91 -0.96 -2.50
C GLN A 393 -17.15 -1.81 -2.74
N HIS A 394 -17.70 -2.39 -1.67
CA HIS A 394 -18.97 -3.09 -1.70
C HIS A 394 -19.68 -3.02 -0.35
N LEU A 395 -20.98 -3.35 -0.34
CA LEU A 395 -21.79 -3.35 0.87
C LEU A 395 -22.06 -4.79 1.32
N GLU A 396 -21.94 -5.01 2.63
CA GLU A 396 -22.31 -6.24 3.31
C GLU A 396 -23.33 -5.93 4.42
N THR A 397 -23.97 -6.96 4.95
CA THR A 397 -24.84 -6.86 6.13
C THR A 397 -24.30 -7.73 7.23
N LYS A 398 -24.21 -7.19 8.44
CA LYS A 398 -23.76 -7.89 9.64
C LYS A 398 -24.85 -7.82 10.72
N TYR A 399 -25.02 -8.90 11.45
CA TYR A 399 -25.89 -8.95 12.63
C TYR A 399 -25.03 -9.04 13.89
N SER A 400 -25.37 -8.21 14.87
CA SER A 400 -24.76 -8.15 16.19
C SER A 400 -25.84 -8.18 17.27
N TYR A 401 -25.44 -7.93 18.51
CA TYR A 401 -26.36 -7.85 19.64
C TYR A 401 -27.34 -6.69 19.48
N LEU A 402 -28.60 -6.96 19.83
CA LEU A 402 -29.71 -6.00 19.79
C LEU A 402 -30.11 -5.49 18.40
N ASP A 403 -29.61 -6.12 17.34
CA ASP A 403 -29.97 -5.74 15.97
C ASP A 403 -31.27 -6.44 15.53
N VAL A 404 -32.14 -5.72 14.82
CA VAL A 404 -33.42 -6.26 14.28
C VAL A 404 -33.33 -6.49 12.77
N VAL A 405 -32.93 -5.47 12.02
CA VAL A 405 -32.80 -5.45 10.56
C VAL A 405 -31.40 -5.85 10.12
N GLY A 406 -30.41 -5.55 10.95
CA GLY A 406 -28.98 -5.75 10.67
C GLY A 406 -28.27 -4.45 10.34
N ARG A 407 -26.95 -4.45 10.54
CA ARG A 407 -26.06 -3.31 10.33
C ARG A 407 -25.48 -3.33 8.93
N THR A 408 -25.49 -2.16 8.29
CA THR A 408 -24.82 -1.96 7.00
C THR A 408 -23.31 -1.89 7.20
N VAL A 409 -22.56 -2.71 6.48
CA VAL A 409 -21.10 -2.73 6.51
C VAL A 409 -20.57 -2.23 5.18
N LEU A 410 -19.80 -1.15 5.21
CA LEU A 410 -19.07 -0.69 4.03
C LEU A 410 -17.70 -1.34 4.01
N VAL A 411 -17.43 -2.12 2.97
CA VAL A 411 -16.16 -2.85 2.81
C VAL A 411 -15.29 -2.14 1.79
N LEU A 412 -14.04 -1.91 2.17
CA LEU A 412 -12.99 -1.34 1.32
C LEU A 412 -11.87 -2.36 1.18
N GLU A 413 -11.56 -2.75 -0.05
CA GLU A 413 -10.47 -3.68 -0.34
C GLU A 413 -9.35 -3.01 -1.13
N LYS A 414 -8.10 -3.30 -0.73
CA LYS A 414 -6.91 -2.90 -1.47
C LYS A 414 -5.82 -3.96 -1.37
N LYS A 415 -5.14 -4.18 -2.48
CA LYS A 415 -3.95 -5.04 -2.57
C LYS A 415 -2.67 -4.21 -2.49
N ASN A 416 -1.60 -4.87 -2.08
CA ASN A 416 -0.23 -4.33 -2.02
C ASN A 416 -0.15 -2.99 -1.27
N VAL A 417 -0.43 -3.05 0.04
CA VAL A 417 -0.44 -1.90 0.94
C VAL A 417 0.90 -1.82 1.66
N VAL A 418 1.40 -0.59 1.78
CA VAL A 418 2.71 -0.24 2.34
C VAL A 418 2.52 0.92 3.32
N PRO A 419 3.50 1.26 4.18
CA PRO A 419 3.33 2.32 5.18
C PRO A 419 2.87 3.68 4.61
N GLU A 420 3.24 3.98 3.37
CA GLU A 420 2.85 5.22 2.67
C GLU A 420 1.34 5.34 2.38
N HIS A 421 0.60 4.21 2.42
CA HIS A 421 -0.86 4.18 2.33
C HIS A 421 -1.54 4.47 3.67
N ASN A 422 -0.79 4.77 4.73
CA ASN A 422 -1.33 5.17 6.02
C ASN A 422 -1.81 6.64 6.00
N SER A 423 -2.81 6.90 5.15
CA SER A 423 -3.51 8.18 5.04
C SER A 423 -4.94 8.04 5.55
N ALA A 424 -5.55 9.20 5.84
CA ALA A 424 -6.93 9.27 6.27
C ALA A 424 -7.90 8.91 5.13
N PHE A 425 -8.90 8.10 5.43
CA PHE A 425 -10.07 7.85 4.59
C PHE A 425 -11.33 8.25 5.36
N GLN A 426 -12.38 8.58 4.61
CA GLN A 426 -13.64 9.06 5.18
C GLN A 426 -14.80 8.19 4.74
N VAL A 427 -15.72 7.90 5.67
CA VAL A 427 -16.97 7.18 5.38
C VAL A 427 -18.15 8.02 5.82
N TYR A 428 -18.93 8.50 4.87
CA TYR A 428 -20.12 9.30 5.07
C TYR A 428 -21.36 8.41 5.19
N TYR A 429 -22.30 8.79 6.05
CA TYR A 429 -23.60 8.16 6.18
C TYR A 429 -24.62 9.12 6.79
N THR A 430 -25.90 8.81 6.60
CA THR A 430 -27.00 9.52 7.27
C THR A 430 -27.59 8.65 8.38
N PHE A 431 -27.86 9.24 9.54
CA PHE A 431 -28.41 8.53 10.68
C PHE A 431 -29.35 9.43 11.48
N ASN A 432 -30.58 8.99 11.69
CA ASN A 432 -31.54 9.69 12.52
C ASN A 432 -31.38 9.25 13.98
N GLN A 433 -31.03 10.19 14.87
CA GLN A 433 -30.77 9.93 16.30
C GLN A 433 -31.94 9.27 17.03
N ILE A 434 -33.19 9.47 16.57
CA ILE A 434 -34.37 8.84 17.18
C ILE A 434 -34.27 7.30 17.12
N PHE A 435 -33.59 6.73 16.10
CA PHE A 435 -33.39 5.29 16.00
C PHE A 435 -32.54 4.71 17.14
N MET A 436 -31.74 5.51 17.86
CA MET A 436 -31.02 5.02 19.04
C MET A 436 -31.97 4.55 20.16
N LEU A 437 -33.22 5.02 20.18
CA LEU A 437 -34.23 4.58 21.13
C LEU A 437 -34.78 3.18 20.83
N ALA A 438 -34.58 2.66 19.60
CA ALA A 438 -35.10 1.35 19.21
C ALA A 438 -34.49 0.22 20.06
N GLU A 439 -33.18 0.26 20.30
CA GLU A 439 -32.45 -0.75 21.10
C GLU A 439 -32.99 -0.84 22.55
N PRO A 440 -33.09 0.26 23.34
CA PRO A 440 -33.72 0.23 24.66
C PRO A 440 -35.19 -0.18 24.64
N LEU A 441 -35.98 0.34 23.68
CA LEU A 441 -37.42 0.03 23.59
C LEU A 441 -37.67 -1.44 23.26
N MET A 442 -36.77 -2.07 22.49
CA MET A 442 -36.84 -3.51 22.23
C MET A 442 -36.67 -4.31 23.52
N LEU A 443 -35.67 -3.99 24.35
CA LEU A 443 -35.48 -4.64 25.65
C LEU A 443 -36.68 -4.43 26.57
N VAL A 444 -37.17 -3.19 26.69
CA VAL A 444 -38.37 -2.87 27.48
C VAL A 444 -39.57 -3.70 27.01
N SER A 445 -39.76 -3.83 25.69
CA SER A 445 -40.86 -4.60 25.12
C SER A 445 -40.75 -6.09 25.47
N VAL A 446 -39.56 -6.68 25.37
CA VAL A 446 -39.34 -8.10 25.72
C VAL A 446 -39.69 -8.37 27.18
N PHE A 447 -39.19 -7.55 28.11
CA PHE A 447 -39.52 -7.71 29.53
C PHE A 447 -40.99 -7.43 29.81
N PHE A 448 -41.58 -6.42 29.18
CA PHE A 448 -43.01 -6.11 29.30
C PHE A 448 -43.87 -7.31 28.89
N PHE A 449 -43.62 -7.91 27.72
CA PHE A 449 -44.38 -9.08 27.25
C PHE A 449 -44.15 -10.31 28.13
N PHE A 450 -42.94 -10.50 28.67
CA PHE A 450 -42.69 -11.55 29.64
C PHE A 450 -43.57 -11.41 30.89
N PHE A 451 -43.68 -10.20 31.46
CA PHE A 451 -44.55 -9.97 32.61
C PHE A 451 -46.04 -10.09 32.26
N VAL A 452 -46.46 -9.62 31.10
CA VAL A 452 -47.84 -9.83 30.61
C VAL A 452 -48.16 -11.32 30.47
N ALA A 453 -47.23 -12.12 29.94
CA ALA A 453 -47.41 -13.57 29.85
C ALA A 453 -47.49 -14.24 31.24
N CYS A 454 -46.67 -13.80 32.20
CA CYS A 454 -46.76 -14.27 33.58
C CYS A 454 -48.14 -13.94 34.18
N VAL A 455 -48.62 -12.71 34.03
CA VAL A 455 -49.95 -12.30 34.50
C VAL A 455 -51.04 -13.11 33.82
N ALA A 456 -50.98 -13.30 32.50
CA ALA A 456 -51.94 -14.12 31.77
C ALA A 456 -51.95 -15.57 32.28
N SER A 457 -50.77 -16.17 32.51
CA SER A 457 -50.66 -17.54 33.02
C SER A 457 -51.32 -17.74 34.39
N LEU A 458 -51.27 -16.72 35.26
CA LEU A 458 -51.95 -16.74 36.56
C LEU A 458 -53.48 -16.68 36.45
N HIS A 459 -54.00 -16.17 35.34
CA HIS A 459 -55.44 -16.03 35.09
C HIS A 459 -56.01 -17.15 34.20
N ILE A 460 -55.17 -18.05 33.69
CA ILE A 460 -55.61 -19.23 32.94
C ILE A 460 -55.89 -20.37 33.94
N ASP A 461 -57.17 -20.68 34.13
CA ASP A 461 -57.61 -21.86 34.89
C ASP A 461 -57.54 -23.11 33.99
N LEU A 462 -56.58 -23.99 34.28
CA LEU A 462 -56.39 -25.27 33.59
C LEU A 462 -57.09 -26.45 34.30
N SER A 463 -58.02 -26.19 35.23
CA SER A 463 -58.73 -27.26 35.95
C SER A 463 -59.69 -28.04 35.03
N ILE A 464 -59.58 -29.37 35.05
CA ILE A 464 -60.38 -30.29 34.20
C ILE A 464 -61.81 -30.49 34.76
N SER A 465 -61.99 -30.28 36.06
CA SER A 465 -63.29 -30.29 36.72
C SER A 465 -63.31 -29.14 37.72
N LYS A 466 -64.26 -28.21 37.53
CA LYS A 466 -64.60 -27.20 38.53
C LYS A 466 -65.18 -27.91 39.75
N ARG A 467 -64.56 -27.72 40.90
CA ARG A 467 -65.02 -28.24 42.18
C ARG A 467 -65.85 -27.21 42.92
#